data_AF-A0A7X3VGX7-F1
#
_entry.id   AF-A0A7X3VGX7-F1
#
_cell.length_a   1.000
_cell.length_b   1.000
_cell.length_c   1.000
_cell.angle_alpha   90.00
_cell.angle_beta   90.00
_cell.angle_gamma   90.00
#
_symmetry.space_group_name_H-M   'P 1'
#
loop_
_entity.id
_entity.type
_entity.pdbx_description
1 polymer ?
#
loop_
_entity_poly.entity_id
_entity_poly.type
_entity_poly.pdbx_seq_one_letter_code
_entity_poly.pdbx_strand_id
1 'polypeptide(L)'
;MSVPVSKRLLFSSLVMAVGLSASSLLPHHEEVAPGVHAVGFAHAHGSANSGWIELRDSIVLVDLPRGISFEDYLAEASKAGGKTAKRLVLTSYREGDQEIIESALESGIEEVVVSRGIAEDLVASSDSVSPAQLRVNSEKTRIVDGSVPVDYIPLDGTAAKGTAAVHLPNRKVLFAGPVAVNGPHAPLEGSNSTRWVNAIRRLEGLQAASVVPAFGSWGDAHVLARMRWYLVELRRQVAYGLAMGWRPERIFPTVRFPAEYSVWIPYDRTREEDVKHIYRELTVPDAPFNGQPLSQDDARPHALVLISDRYHEPEHIEIALRKVFEATAVTPHFTFDTRALSSGNLGQVQLLVILKDGMLWPDGIERGKKYRIWMTPEQEKAVVDFVEQGGGFLNLHNSMGLYPENGPYLDLVGGRYIGHGPLERFRVTVTNRKHPIVRGVEDFSVADEQHTPPYDEDKVRVFLRSRSDDGSREAAAGWAYEPGQGRLVHLAPGHTSEAMEHPMFQRLMRNAVTWLLER
;
A
#
# COMPACT_ATOMS: atom_id res chain seq x y z
N MET A 1 46.34 -17.28 54.80
CA MET A 1 46.21 -16.76 56.19
C MET A 1 46.15 -15.25 56.08
N SER A 2 45.20 -14.47 56.59
CA SER A 2 43.96 -14.68 57.35
C SER A 2 43.30 -13.29 57.42
N VAL A 3 41.96 -13.26 57.37
CA VAL A 3 41.09 -12.08 57.50
C VAL A 3 41.21 -11.48 58.93
N PRO A 4 40.73 -10.25 59.19
CA PRO A 4 39.42 -10.15 59.84
C PRO A 4 38.48 -9.03 59.34
N VAL A 5 37.22 -9.31 59.67
CA VAL A 5 35.92 -8.70 59.35
C VAL A 5 35.58 -7.49 60.26
N SER A 6 34.59 -6.70 59.80
CA SER A 6 33.56 -5.97 60.58
C SER A 6 33.75 -4.49 60.92
N LYS A 7 32.85 -3.66 60.37
CA LYS A 7 31.85 -2.89 61.15
C LYS A 7 30.65 -2.51 60.27
N ARG A 8 29.48 -3.07 60.56
CA ARG A 8 28.17 -2.64 60.03
C ARG A 8 27.64 -1.50 60.89
N LEU A 9 27.29 -0.37 60.28
CA LEU A 9 26.47 0.68 60.88
C LEU A 9 25.02 0.50 60.43
N LEU A 10 24.13 0.43 61.42
CA LEU A 10 22.67 0.46 61.26
C LEU A 10 22.25 1.86 60.80
N PHE A 11 21.55 1.95 59.66
CA PHE A 11 20.67 3.07 59.36
C PHE A 11 19.23 2.56 59.39
N SER A 12 18.45 3.11 60.33
CA SER A 12 17.02 2.88 60.46
C SER A 12 16.29 3.53 59.30
N SER A 13 15.69 2.73 58.42
CA SER A 13 14.80 3.22 57.38
C SER A 13 13.46 3.60 58.01
N LEU A 14 13.19 4.89 58.06
CA LEU A 14 11.87 5.45 58.35
C LEU A 14 10.93 5.02 57.22
N VAL A 15 9.97 4.13 57.49
CA VAL A 15 8.91 3.78 56.55
C VAL A 15 7.94 4.96 56.48
N MET A 16 8.11 5.82 55.47
CA MET A 16 7.03 6.67 55.01
C MET A 16 5.98 5.76 54.37
N ALA A 17 4.83 5.62 55.02
CA ALA A 17 3.64 5.09 54.40
C ALA A 17 3.20 6.06 53.28
N VAL A 18 3.69 5.81 52.07
CA VAL A 18 3.09 6.37 50.86
C VAL A 18 1.73 5.71 50.74
N GLY A 19 0.67 6.51 50.85
CA GLY A 19 -0.68 6.06 50.58
C GLY A 19 -0.71 5.42 49.20
N LEU A 20 -0.94 4.12 49.14
CA LEU A 20 -1.29 3.42 47.92
C LEU A 20 -2.58 4.06 47.41
N SER A 21 -2.49 4.93 46.41
CA SER A 21 -3.64 5.29 45.59
C SER A 21 -4.20 3.98 45.05
N ALA A 22 -5.48 3.70 45.31
CA ALA A 22 -6.15 2.55 44.71
C ALA A 22 -5.85 2.54 43.21
N SER A 23 -5.28 1.45 42.69
CA SER A 23 -5.01 1.35 41.26
C SER A 23 -6.35 1.49 40.53
N SER A 24 -6.46 2.45 39.61
CA SER A 24 -7.61 2.53 38.70
C SER A 24 -7.78 1.18 37.99
N LEU A 25 -9.00 0.65 37.94
CA LEU A 25 -9.33 -0.55 37.16
C LEU A 25 -9.01 -0.35 35.68
N LEU A 26 -9.06 0.91 35.21
CA LEU A 26 -8.65 1.32 33.88
C LEU A 26 -7.29 2.02 33.97
N PRO A 27 -6.17 1.33 33.71
CA PRO A 27 -4.84 1.90 33.89
C PRO A 27 -4.54 3.03 32.90
N HIS A 28 -5.17 3.01 31.73
CA HIS A 28 -5.10 4.07 30.73
C HIS A 28 -6.51 4.40 30.25
N HIS A 29 -7.04 5.54 30.69
CA HIS A 29 -8.37 6.02 30.34
C HIS A 29 -8.33 7.53 30.11
N GLU A 30 -8.89 7.99 28.99
CA GLU A 30 -9.00 9.41 28.64
C GLU A 30 -10.34 9.68 27.94
N GLU A 31 -10.94 10.83 28.24
CA GLU A 31 -12.02 11.41 27.44
C GLU A 31 -11.43 12.20 26.27
N VAL A 32 -11.28 11.54 25.11
CA VAL A 32 -10.60 12.09 23.92
C VAL A 32 -11.44 13.15 23.17
N ALA A 33 -12.75 13.20 23.44
CA ALA A 33 -13.68 14.24 23.03
C ALA A 33 -14.92 14.19 23.93
N PRO A 34 -15.76 15.25 24.01
CA PRO A 34 -16.92 15.27 24.90
C PRO A 34 -17.84 14.04 24.74
N GLY A 35 -17.90 13.21 25.78
CA GLY A 35 -18.65 11.94 25.85
C GLY A 35 -18.04 10.80 25.04
N VAL A 36 -16.75 10.84 24.71
CA VAL A 36 -16.04 9.80 23.96
C VAL A 36 -14.79 9.41 24.71
N HIS A 37 -14.75 8.18 25.20
CA HIS A 37 -13.68 7.68 26.04
C HIS A 37 -12.86 6.63 25.32
N ALA A 38 -11.54 6.71 25.46
CA ALA A 38 -10.59 5.70 25.00
C ALA A 38 -9.96 5.01 26.21
N VAL A 39 -9.79 3.70 26.11
CA VAL A 39 -9.21 2.84 27.12
C VAL A 39 -8.14 1.96 26.49
N GLY A 40 -6.99 1.89 27.15
CA GLY A 40 -5.88 1.04 26.77
C GLY A 40 -5.44 0.14 27.92
N PHE A 41 -4.85 -1.00 27.57
CA PHE A 41 -4.25 -1.93 28.52
C PHE A 41 -2.81 -2.22 28.13
N ALA A 42 -2.04 -2.74 29.09
CA ALA A 42 -0.66 -3.14 28.83
C ALA A 42 -0.58 -4.19 27.70
N HIS A 43 0.46 -4.12 26.88
CA HIS A 43 0.66 -5.03 25.75
C HIS A 43 0.60 -6.52 26.14
N ALA A 44 0.99 -6.85 27.37
CA ALA A 44 0.95 -8.21 27.91
C ALA A 44 -0.47 -8.85 27.90
N HIS A 45 -1.53 -8.04 27.88
CA HIS A 45 -2.90 -8.55 27.79
C HIS A 45 -3.37 -8.76 26.35
N GLY A 46 -2.64 -8.26 25.36
CA GLY A 46 -3.05 -8.32 23.96
C GLY A 46 -4.36 -7.60 23.65
N SER A 47 -4.82 -6.70 24.53
CA SER A 47 -6.04 -5.91 24.33
C SER A 47 -5.86 -4.95 23.17
N ALA A 48 -6.85 -4.92 22.27
CA ALA A 48 -7.02 -3.73 21.45
C ALA A 48 -7.42 -2.57 22.38
N ASN A 49 -7.09 -1.34 21.99
CA ASN A 49 -7.69 -0.17 22.62
C ASN A 49 -9.19 -0.25 22.38
N SER A 50 -9.93 -0.06 23.45
CA SER A 50 -11.37 -0.06 23.48
C SER A 50 -11.85 1.32 23.91
N GLY A 51 -13.16 1.49 24.01
CA GLY A 51 -13.72 2.71 24.52
C GLY A 51 -15.23 2.65 24.62
N TRP A 52 -15.81 3.80 24.92
CA TRP A 52 -17.26 3.95 24.89
C TRP A 52 -17.66 5.35 24.47
N ILE A 53 -18.87 5.41 23.93
CA ILE A 53 -19.50 6.62 23.40
C ILE A 53 -20.77 6.85 24.20
N GLU A 54 -20.81 7.98 24.91
CA GLU A 54 -21.99 8.43 25.61
C GLU A 54 -23.02 9.02 24.65
N LEU A 55 -24.19 8.40 24.61
CA LEU A 55 -25.37 8.95 23.97
C LEU A 55 -26.24 9.65 25.01
N ARG A 56 -27.40 10.13 24.59
CA ARG A 56 -28.36 10.79 25.49
C ARG A 56 -28.83 9.83 26.60
N ASP A 57 -29.27 8.63 26.21
CA ASP A 57 -29.96 7.69 27.08
C ASP A 57 -29.24 6.33 27.22
N SER A 58 -28.12 6.14 26.53
CA SER A 58 -27.39 4.87 26.48
C SER A 58 -25.90 5.04 26.18
N ILE A 59 -25.17 3.93 26.19
CA ILE A 59 -23.75 3.85 25.83
C ILE A 59 -23.57 2.87 24.67
N VAL A 60 -22.63 3.19 23.78
CA VAL A 60 -22.09 2.26 22.77
C VAL A 60 -20.66 1.93 23.16
N LEU A 61 -20.35 0.64 23.30
CA LEU A 61 -18.99 0.16 23.53
C LEU A 61 -18.27 -0.05 22.19
N VAL A 62 -16.98 0.25 22.15
CA VAL A 62 -16.10 0.01 21.00
C VAL A 62 -14.97 -0.92 21.44
N ASP A 63 -14.87 -2.07 20.78
CA ASP A 63 -13.93 -3.17 21.07
C ASP A 63 -14.00 -3.74 22.50
N LEU A 64 -13.19 -4.77 22.73
CA LEU A 64 -13.21 -5.60 23.94
C LEU A 64 -12.02 -5.28 24.85
N PRO A 65 -12.23 -5.19 26.17
CA PRO A 65 -11.13 -5.08 27.13
C PRO A 65 -10.46 -6.44 27.31
N ARG A 66 -9.12 -6.48 27.29
CA ARG A 66 -8.34 -7.61 27.80
C ARG A 66 -7.43 -7.12 28.92
N GLY A 67 -7.57 -7.71 30.11
CA GLY A 67 -6.82 -7.34 31.32
C GLY A 67 -7.71 -7.03 32.53
N ILE A 68 -9.01 -6.89 32.31
CA ILE A 68 -10.07 -6.83 33.32
C ILE A 68 -11.26 -7.67 32.85
N SER A 69 -12.19 -7.99 33.75
CA SER A 69 -13.46 -8.62 33.35
C SER A 69 -14.33 -7.65 32.55
N PHE A 70 -15.22 -8.19 31.73
CA PHE A 70 -16.15 -7.36 30.97
C PHE A 70 -17.13 -6.64 31.91
N GLU A 71 -17.54 -7.28 33.01
CA GLU A 71 -18.44 -6.71 34.01
C GLU A 71 -17.82 -5.49 34.70
N ASP A 72 -16.53 -5.56 35.06
CA ASP A 72 -15.82 -4.42 35.65
C ASP A 72 -15.66 -3.29 34.63
N TYR A 73 -15.34 -3.61 33.37
CA TYR A 73 -15.28 -2.63 32.28
C TYR A 73 -16.63 -1.93 32.06
N LEU A 74 -17.71 -2.70 32.02
CA LEU A 74 -19.07 -2.20 31.87
C LEU A 74 -19.48 -1.34 33.07
N ALA A 75 -19.09 -1.72 34.29
CA ALA A 75 -19.35 -0.94 35.49
C ALA A 75 -18.65 0.42 35.43
N GLU A 76 -17.39 0.48 35.00
CA GLU A 76 -16.68 1.75 34.80
C GLU A 76 -17.32 2.62 33.72
N ALA A 77 -17.68 2.03 32.57
CA ALA A 77 -18.38 2.77 31.51
C ALA A 77 -19.72 3.33 32.00
N SER A 78 -20.46 2.57 32.81
CA SER A 78 -21.79 2.96 33.32
C SER A 78 -21.73 4.02 34.43
N LYS A 79 -20.60 4.20 35.13
CA LYS A 79 -20.40 5.31 36.08
C LYS A 79 -20.52 6.67 35.39
N ALA A 80 -20.24 6.73 34.08
CA ALA A 80 -20.40 7.92 33.26
C ALA A 80 -21.90 8.20 33.02
N GLY A 81 -22.56 8.80 34.02
CA GLY A 81 -23.94 9.29 33.91
C GLY A 81 -25.04 8.26 34.16
N GLY A 82 -24.74 7.06 34.66
CA GLY A 82 -25.75 6.05 35.03
C GLY A 82 -26.48 5.43 33.83
N LYS A 83 -25.88 5.52 32.64
CA LYS A 83 -26.44 5.02 31.39
C LYS A 83 -26.12 3.53 31.22
N THR A 84 -26.97 2.82 30.48
CA THR A 84 -26.75 1.40 30.16
C THR A 84 -26.10 1.24 28.79
N ALA A 85 -25.14 0.34 28.68
CA ALA A 85 -24.61 -0.07 27.39
C ALA A 85 -25.62 -0.99 26.69
N LYS A 86 -25.93 -0.70 25.44
CA LYS A 86 -26.89 -1.48 24.64
C LYS A 86 -26.27 -2.14 23.42
N ARG A 87 -25.13 -1.61 22.98
CA ARG A 87 -24.48 -2.01 21.74
C ARG A 87 -22.98 -2.16 21.96
N LEU A 88 -22.44 -3.24 21.44
CA LEU A 88 -21.01 -3.48 21.32
C LEU A 88 -20.63 -3.39 19.83
N VAL A 89 -19.58 -2.65 19.51
CA VAL A 89 -19.08 -2.49 18.15
C VAL A 89 -17.67 -3.05 18.08
N LEU A 90 -17.42 -4.03 17.22
CA LEU A 90 -16.11 -4.65 17.07
C LEU A 90 -15.39 -4.12 15.83
N THR A 91 -14.15 -3.68 16.01
CA THR A 91 -13.24 -3.34 14.91
C THR A 91 -12.34 -4.49 14.52
N SER A 92 -12.25 -5.51 15.38
CA SER A 92 -11.45 -6.72 15.17
C SER A 92 -12.02 -7.91 15.93
N TYR A 93 -11.54 -9.10 15.58
CA TYR A 93 -11.84 -10.35 16.28
C TYR A 93 -10.58 -11.19 16.40
N ARG A 94 -10.38 -11.78 17.58
CA ARG A 94 -9.21 -12.61 17.91
C ARG A 94 -9.65 -13.80 18.75
N GLU A 95 -8.84 -14.85 18.74
CA GLU A 95 -9.06 -16.03 19.57
C GLU A 95 -9.27 -15.65 21.05
N GLY A 96 -10.33 -16.17 21.66
CA GLY A 96 -10.74 -15.88 23.03
C GLY A 96 -11.66 -14.66 23.19
N ASP A 97 -11.92 -13.89 22.12
CA ASP A 97 -12.93 -12.83 22.18
C ASP A 97 -14.34 -13.40 22.34
N GLN A 98 -14.59 -14.67 21.96
CA GLN A 98 -15.91 -15.29 22.11
C GLN A 98 -16.42 -15.27 23.56
N GLU A 99 -15.57 -15.57 24.54
CA GLU A 99 -15.96 -15.61 25.96
C GLU A 99 -16.34 -14.22 26.48
N ILE A 100 -15.64 -13.19 26.02
CA ILE A 100 -15.91 -11.80 26.41
C ILE A 100 -17.22 -11.32 25.77
N ILE A 101 -17.48 -11.70 24.52
CA ILE A 101 -18.73 -11.38 23.81
C ILE A 101 -19.91 -12.09 24.49
N GLU A 102 -19.75 -13.35 24.91
CA GLU A 102 -20.75 -14.09 25.67
C GLU A 102 -21.10 -13.39 26.98
N SER A 103 -20.09 -13.03 27.78
CA SER A 103 -20.28 -12.22 29.00
C SER A 103 -20.95 -10.87 28.70
N ALA A 104 -20.65 -10.25 27.56
CA ALA A 104 -21.29 -9.00 27.15
C ALA A 104 -22.79 -9.18 26.88
N LEU A 105 -23.18 -10.24 26.18
CA LEU A 105 -24.58 -10.57 25.92
C LEU A 105 -25.31 -10.90 27.22
N GLU A 106 -24.70 -11.67 28.13
CA GLU A 106 -25.25 -11.97 29.46
C GLU A 106 -25.41 -10.71 30.33
N SER A 107 -24.53 -9.73 30.15
CA SER A 107 -24.56 -8.43 30.84
C SER A 107 -25.54 -7.42 30.24
N GLY A 108 -26.34 -7.82 29.24
CA GLY A 108 -27.43 -7.01 28.68
C GLY A 108 -27.09 -6.19 27.43
N ILE A 109 -26.00 -6.51 26.73
CA ILE A 109 -25.77 -6.00 25.37
C ILE A 109 -26.79 -6.67 24.42
N GLU A 110 -27.53 -5.85 23.68
CA GLU A 110 -28.64 -6.31 22.83
C GLU A 110 -28.20 -6.53 21.37
N GLU A 111 -27.18 -5.80 20.91
CA GLU A 111 -26.71 -5.84 19.52
C GLU A 111 -25.18 -5.78 19.46
N VAL A 112 -24.57 -6.67 18.68
CA VAL A 112 -23.14 -6.66 18.34
C VAL A 112 -22.98 -6.26 16.88
N VAL A 113 -22.33 -5.12 16.64
CA VAL A 113 -22.07 -4.60 15.29
C VAL A 113 -20.71 -5.08 14.82
N VAL A 114 -20.70 -5.73 13.66
CA VAL A 114 -19.52 -6.41 13.11
C VAL A 114 -19.42 -6.22 11.59
N SER A 115 -18.22 -6.43 11.05
CA SER A 115 -18.00 -6.60 9.62
C SER A 115 -18.35 -8.04 9.21
N ARG A 116 -18.38 -8.32 7.90
CA ARG A 116 -18.63 -9.68 7.42
C ARG A 116 -17.53 -10.64 7.87
N GLY A 117 -16.27 -10.26 7.73
CA GLY A 117 -15.14 -11.09 8.13
C GLY A 117 -15.16 -11.43 9.63
N ILE A 118 -15.47 -10.45 10.48
CA ILE A 118 -15.63 -10.65 11.93
C ILE A 118 -16.80 -11.60 12.24
N ALA A 119 -17.94 -11.41 11.58
CA ALA A 119 -19.12 -12.26 11.80
C ALA A 119 -18.84 -13.73 11.46
N GLU A 120 -18.16 -13.98 10.34
CA GLU A 120 -17.79 -15.34 9.93
C GLU A 120 -16.88 -16.03 10.95
N ASP A 121 -15.86 -15.32 11.45
CA ASP A 121 -14.93 -15.89 12.42
C ASP A 121 -15.62 -16.13 13.77
N LEU A 122 -16.47 -15.20 14.20
CA LEU A 122 -17.25 -15.33 15.44
C LEU A 122 -18.20 -16.53 15.38
N VAL A 123 -19.02 -16.64 14.34
CA VAL A 123 -19.97 -17.76 14.15
C VAL A 123 -19.25 -19.10 14.01
N ALA A 124 -18.05 -19.12 13.41
CA ALA A 124 -17.26 -20.35 13.32
C ALA A 124 -16.65 -20.79 14.67
N SER A 125 -16.53 -19.87 15.63
CA SER A 125 -15.84 -20.09 16.90
C SER A 125 -16.76 -20.22 18.13
N SER A 126 -18.06 -19.92 17.99
CA SER A 126 -19.03 -19.99 19.08
C SER A 126 -20.41 -20.41 18.60
N ASP A 127 -20.99 -21.41 19.28
CA ASP A 127 -22.37 -21.86 19.09
C ASP A 127 -23.40 -21.02 19.88
N SER A 128 -22.94 -20.17 20.81
CA SER A 128 -23.80 -19.44 21.74
C SER A 128 -24.26 -18.08 21.18
N VAL A 129 -23.50 -17.49 20.26
CA VAL A 129 -23.81 -16.20 19.65
C VAL A 129 -24.83 -16.39 18.54
N SER A 130 -26.06 -15.95 18.79
CA SER A 130 -27.13 -16.04 17.79
C SER A 130 -26.90 -15.05 16.63
N PRO A 131 -27.06 -15.45 15.36
CA PRO A 131 -27.03 -14.52 14.23
C PRO A 131 -28.03 -13.36 14.35
N ALA A 132 -29.11 -13.52 15.12
CA ALA A 132 -30.09 -12.46 15.34
C ALA A 132 -29.56 -11.30 16.20
N GLN A 133 -28.49 -11.51 16.98
CA GLN A 133 -27.83 -10.48 17.79
C GLN A 133 -26.72 -9.77 17.02
N LEU A 134 -26.36 -10.25 15.82
CA LEU A 134 -25.31 -9.68 15.00
C LEU A 134 -25.88 -8.73 13.95
N ARG A 135 -25.41 -7.48 13.97
CA ARG A 135 -25.61 -6.53 12.88
C ARG A 135 -24.37 -6.52 11.98
N VAL A 136 -24.41 -7.33 10.94
CA VAL A 136 -23.33 -7.47 9.96
C VAL A 136 -23.40 -6.35 8.92
N ASN A 137 -22.29 -5.64 8.72
CA ASN A 137 -22.17 -4.56 7.74
C ASN A 137 -21.06 -4.88 6.73
N SER A 138 -21.37 -4.71 5.44
CA SER A 138 -20.40 -4.85 4.34
C SER A 138 -19.99 -3.51 3.75
N GLU A 139 -20.70 -2.44 4.10
CA GLU A 139 -20.47 -1.07 3.62
C GLU A 139 -20.49 -0.09 4.80
N LYS A 140 -20.05 1.15 4.56
CA LYS A 140 -20.11 2.21 5.57
C LYS A 140 -21.56 2.46 5.98
N THR A 141 -21.88 2.29 7.25
CA THR A 141 -23.24 2.42 7.78
C THR A 141 -23.29 3.35 8.98
N ARG A 142 -24.33 4.17 9.06
CA ARG A 142 -24.68 4.94 10.26
C ARG A 142 -25.36 4.00 11.26
N ILE A 143 -24.71 3.73 12.39
CA ILE A 143 -25.19 2.77 13.40
C ILE A 143 -25.88 3.46 14.59
N VAL A 144 -25.59 4.74 14.79
CA VAL A 144 -26.32 5.61 15.73
C VAL A 144 -26.67 6.90 15.02
N ASP A 145 -27.97 7.19 14.94
CA ASP A 145 -28.49 8.49 14.52
C ASP A 145 -28.75 9.38 15.74
N GLY A 146 -28.52 10.68 15.61
CA GLY A 146 -28.79 11.66 16.67
C GLY A 146 -27.72 12.75 16.81
N SER A 147 -27.61 13.32 18.01
CA SER A 147 -26.65 14.40 18.32
C SER A 147 -25.18 13.96 18.27
N VAL A 148 -24.93 12.66 18.46
CA VAL A 148 -23.61 12.03 18.36
C VAL A 148 -23.69 10.92 17.30
N PRO A 149 -23.57 11.27 16.01
CA PRO A 149 -23.61 10.28 14.94
C PRO A 149 -22.41 9.34 15.03
N VAL A 150 -22.64 8.05 14.83
CA VAL A 150 -21.59 7.01 14.82
C VAL A 150 -21.66 6.24 13.51
N ASP A 151 -20.59 6.33 12.71
CA ASP A 151 -20.40 5.58 11.47
C ASP A 151 -19.57 4.32 11.74
N TYR A 152 -20.02 3.16 11.28
CA TYR A 152 -19.25 1.93 11.20
C TYR A 152 -18.69 1.77 9.78
N ILE A 153 -17.41 1.45 9.66
CA ILE A 153 -16.71 1.37 8.37
C ILE A 153 -16.04 -0.01 8.28
N PRO A 154 -16.66 -0.98 7.57
CA PRO A 154 -16.04 -2.27 7.27
C PRO A 154 -14.80 -2.10 6.39
N LEU A 155 -13.73 -2.80 6.76
CA LEU A 155 -12.40 -2.76 6.13
C LEU A 155 -11.84 -4.19 6.00
N ASP A 156 -12.71 -5.19 5.76
CA ASP A 156 -12.33 -6.59 5.66
C ASP A 156 -11.24 -6.85 4.61
N GLY A 157 -10.32 -7.77 4.92
CA GLY A 157 -9.18 -8.09 4.07
C GLY A 157 -8.16 -6.95 3.94
N THR A 158 -8.05 -6.10 4.97
CA THR A 158 -7.00 -5.05 5.05
C THR A 158 -5.90 -5.49 6.00
N ALA A 159 -5.98 -5.15 7.29
CA ALA A 159 -5.04 -5.58 8.32
C ALA A 159 -5.23 -7.05 8.70
N ALA A 160 -6.45 -7.56 8.59
CA ALA A 160 -6.82 -8.96 8.78
C ALA A 160 -8.05 -9.32 7.94
N LYS A 161 -8.49 -10.58 8.00
CA LYS A 161 -9.76 -11.05 7.38
C LYS A 161 -10.94 -10.18 7.83
N GLY A 162 -11.16 -10.09 9.14
CA GLY A 162 -12.13 -9.20 9.77
C GLY A 162 -11.46 -7.91 10.26
N THR A 163 -11.87 -6.76 9.73
CA THR A 163 -11.34 -5.46 10.19
C THR A 163 -12.38 -4.37 9.95
N ALA A 164 -12.49 -3.41 10.85
CA ALA A 164 -13.34 -2.23 10.68
C ALA A 164 -12.78 -1.00 11.41
N ALA A 165 -13.48 0.12 11.28
CA ALA A 165 -13.24 1.34 12.03
C ALA A 165 -14.57 1.98 12.46
N VAL A 166 -14.53 2.79 13.52
CA VAL A 166 -15.69 3.55 14.03
C VAL A 166 -15.37 5.04 13.99
N HIS A 167 -16.18 5.82 13.29
CA HIS A 167 -15.96 7.25 13.10
C HIS A 167 -17.10 8.08 13.67
N LEU A 168 -16.75 9.12 14.44
CA LEU A 168 -17.68 10.08 15.02
C LEU A 168 -17.47 11.45 14.37
N PRO A 169 -18.15 11.78 13.25
CA PRO A 169 -17.82 12.96 12.44
C PRO A 169 -17.96 14.28 13.22
N ASN A 170 -18.99 14.43 14.05
CA ASN A 170 -19.20 15.66 14.83
C ASN A 170 -18.22 15.81 15.99
N ARG A 171 -17.55 14.74 16.40
CA ARG A 171 -16.50 14.75 17.44
C ARG A 171 -15.10 14.72 16.85
N LYS A 172 -14.98 14.45 15.54
CA LYS A 172 -13.71 14.22 14.84
C LYS A 172 -12.85 13.14 15.53
N VAL A 173 -13.50 12.09 16.03
CA VAL A 173 -12.81 10.94 16.64
C VAL A 173 -12.93 9.72 15.72
N LEU A 174 -11.84 8.99 15.57
CA LEU A 174 -11.78 7.73 14.83
C LEU A 174 -11.17 6.64 15.71
N PHE A 175 -11.94 5.60 16.02
CA PHE A 175 -11.39 4.31 16.42
C PHE A 175 -11.01 3.57 15.14
N ALA A 176 -9.71 3.54 14.85
CA ALA A 176 -9.20 3.02 13.59
C ALA A 176 -9.14 1.49 13.54
N GLY A 177 -9.26 0.82 14.69
CA GLY A 177 -9.09 -0.63 14.76
C GLY A 177 -7.69 -1.06 14.29
N PRO A 178 -7.54 -2.32 13.83
CA PRO A 178 -6.25 -2.89 13.43
C PRO A 178 -5.54 -2.17 12.30
N VAL A 179 -6.24 -1.31 11.54
CA VAL A 179 -5.60 -0.58 10.44
C VAL A 179 -4.57 0.45 10.90
N ALA A 180 -4.57 0.77 12.19
CA ALA A 180 -3.60 1.68 12.79
C ALA A 180 -3.00 1.07 14.06
N VAL A 181 -1.69 1.22 14.19
CA VAL A 181 -0.91 0.85 15.36
C VAL A 181 0.01 2.01 15.71
N ASN A 182 0.21 2.31 17.00
CA ASN A 182 1.07 3.40 17.44
C ASN A 182 1.89 3.00 18.68
N GLY A 183 2.90 2.17 18.46
CA GLY A 183 3.77 1.67 19.52
C GLY A 183 4.32 0.28 19.18
N PRO A 184 3.56 -0.80 19.43
CA PRO A 184 4.01 -2.15 19.07
C PRO A 184 4.10 -2.32 17.54
N HIS A 185 4.78 -3.38 17.10
CA HIS A 185 4.82 -3.74 15.68
C HIS A 185 3.44 -4.10 15.13
N ALA A 186 3.14 -3.63 13.93
CA ALA A 186 1.94 -4.01 13.20
C ALA A 186 2.17 -5.36 12.49
N PRO A 187 1.48 -6.45 12.89
CA PRO A 187 1.64 -7.73 12.24
C PRO A 187 1.09 -7.66 10.80
N LEU A 188 1.89 -8.09 9.82
CA LEU A 188 1.46 -8.13 8.43
C LEU A 188 0.90 -9.49 7.99
N GLU A 189 1.14 -10.55 8.76
CA GLU A 189 0.62 -11.87 8.43
C GLU A 189 -0.92 -11.86 8.34
N GLY A 190 -1.45 -12.43 7.25
CA GLY A 190 -2.89 -12.44 6.98
C GLY A 190 -3.49 -11.11 6.50
N SER A 191 -2.66 -10.08 6.34
CA SER A 191 -3.07 -8.78 5.78
C SER A 191 -3.07 -8.77 4.25
N ASN A 192 -3.62 -7.71 3.66
CA ASN A 192 -3.34 -7.29 2.29
C ASN A 192 -2.84 -5.85 2.30
N SER A 193 -1.54 -5.64 2.10
CA SER A 193 -0.94 -4.33 2.35
C SER A 193 -1.34 -3.26 1.32
N THR A 194 -1.67 -3.65 0.08
CA THR A 194 -2.25 -2.73 -0.93
C THR A 194 -3.61 -2.20 -0.47
N ARG A 195 -4.51 -3.10 -0.06
CA ARG A 195 -5.84 -2.74 0.45
C ARG A 195 -5.74 -1.94 1.74
N TRP A 196 -4.79 -2.29 2.59
CA TRP A 196 -4.52 -1.58 3.84
C TRP A 196 -4.08 -0.13 3.61
N VAL A 197 -3.10 0.12 2.73
CA VAL A 197 -2.69 1.48 2.36
C VAL A 197 -3.88 2.30 1.83
N ASN A 198 -4.73 1.70 0.99
CA ASN A 198 -5.91 2.36 0.45
C ASN A 198 -6.98 2.63 1.51
N ALA A 199 -7.17 1.71 2.48
CA ALA A 199 -8.05 1.91 3.61
C ALA A 199 -7.58 3.08 4.47
N ILE A 200 -6.27 3.18 4.76
CA ILE A 200 -5.73 4.31 5.53
C ILE A 200 -5.97 5.63 4.80
N ARG A 201 -5.74 5.71 3.49
CA ARG A 201 -6.04 6.93 2.69
C ARG A 201 -7.50 7.36 2.80
N ARG A 202 -8.43 6.39 2.77
CA ARG A 202 -9.87 6.66 2.95
C ARG A 202 -10.17 7.21 4.34
N LEU A 203 -9.53 6.67 5.37
CA LEU A 203 -9.69 7.12 6.76
C LEU A 203 -9.05 8.50 7.00
N GLU A 204 -7.88 8.79 6.42
CA GLU A 204 -7.26 10.13 6.46
C GLU A 204 -8.20 11.19 5.87
N GLY A 205 -8.95 10.85 4.81
CA GLY A 205 -9.96 11.72 4.21
C GLY A 205 -11.14 12.07 5.13
N LEU A 206 -11.34 11.35 6.24
CA LEU A 206 -12.34 11.69 7.26
C LEU A 206 -11.90 12.87 8.14
N GLN A 207 -10.61 13.23 8.12
CA GLN A 207 -10.05 14.36 8.85
C GLN A 207 -10.34 14.33 10.36
N ALA A 208 -10.22 13.14 10.97
CA ALA A 208 -10.31 12.99 12.42
C ALA A 208 -9.19 13.76 13.13
N ALA A 209 -9.53 14.45 14.21
CA ALA A 209 -8.60 15.17 15.07
C ALA A 209 -7.96 14.22 16.10
N SER A 210 -8.73 13.24 16.59
CA SER A 210 -8.25 12.20 17.50
C SER A 210 -8.41 10.82 16.86
N VAL A 211 -7.34 10.03 16.89
CA VAL A 211 -7.26 8.68 16.33
C VAL A 211 -6.88 7.71 17.45
N VAL A 212 -7.76 6.75 17.72
CA VAL A 212 -7.54 5.62 18.63
C VAL A 212 -7.16 4.40 17.78
N PRO A 213 -5.86 4.01 17.73
CA PRO A 213 -5.42 2.80 17.01
C PRO A 213 -5.84 1.54 17.77
N ALA A 214 -5.81 0.36 17.15
CA ALA A 214 -6.01 -0.89 17.89
C ALA A 214 -4.93 -1.12 18.95
N PHE A 215 -3.67 -0.75 18.71
CA PHE A 215 -2.61 -0.99 19.70
C PHE A 215 -1.70 0.23 19.86
N GLY A 216 -1.28 0.45 21.12
CA GLY A 216 -0.41 1.57 21.49
C GLY A 216 -1.18 2.85 21.80
N SER A 217 -0.49 3.99 21.87
CA SER A 217 -1.11 5.25 22.30
C SER A 217 -2.04 5.84 21.24
N TRP A 218 -3.18 6.42 21.64
CA TRP A 218 -3.94 7.29 20.74
C TRP A 218 -3.18 8.59 20.44
N GLY A 219 -3.59 9.29 19.39
CA GLY A 219 -2.94 10.51 18.92
C GLY A 219 -3.79 11.25 17.89
N ASP A 220 -3.17 12.04 17.03
CA ASP A 220 -3.85 12.75 15.96
C ASP A 220 -3.74 12.00 14.61
N ALA A 221 -4.04 12.71 13.51
CA ALA A 221 -3.94 12.18 12.15
C ALA A 221 -2.55 11.60 11.80
N HIS A 222 -1.47 11.97 12.51
CA HIS A 222 -0.14 11.41 12.26
C HIS A 222 -0.04 9.92 12.60
N VAL A 223 -0.98 9.36 13.39
CA VAL A 223 -1.06 7.92 13.62
C VAL A 223 -1.32 7.18 12.30
N LEU A 224 -2.30 7.63 11.53
CA LEU A 224 -2.62 7.07 10.21
C LEU A 224 -1.50 7.32 9.20
N ALA A 225 -0.99 8.55 9.15
CA ALA A 225 0.05 8.93 8.19
C ALA A 225 1.33 8.11 8.37
N ARG A 226 1.74 7.85 9.63
CA ARG A 226 2.91 7.02 9.93
C ARG A 226 2.69 5.56 9.54
N MET A 227 1.52 4.99 9.83
CA MET A 227 1.21 3.62 9.43
C MET A 227 1.19 3.45 7.92
N ARG A 228 0.57 4.39 7.19
CA ARG A 228 0.58 4.38 5.72
C ARG A 228 2.00 4.47 5.18
N TRP A 229 2.80 5.40 5.69
CA TRP A 229 4.17 5.59 5.25
C TRP A 229 5.00 4.32 5.47
N TYR A 230 4.88 3.67 6.64
CA TYR A 230 5.58 2.41 6.94
C TYR A 230 5.26 1.32 5.92
N LEU A 231 3.98 1.09 5.63
CA LEU A 231 3.55 0.10 4.64
C LEU A 231 4.05 0.43 3.24
N VAL A 232 3.94 1.68 2.82
CA VAL A 232 4.40 2.13 1.49
C VAL A 232 5.91 1.96 1.36
N GLU A 233 6.67 2.38 2.37
CA GLU A 233 8.14 2.32 2.36
C GLU A 233 8.65 0.87 2.39
N LEU A 234 8.03 0.01 3.20
CA LEU A 234 8.37 -1.41 3.21
C LEU A 234 8.10 -2.04 1.84
N ARG A 235 6.92 -1.80 1.27
CA ARG A 235 6.57 -2.28 -0.08
C ARG A 235 7.55 -1.78 -1.14
N ARG A 236 7.92 -0.50 -1.08
CA ARG A 236 8.88 0.13 -2.01
C ARG A 236 10.24 -0.56 -1.96
N GLN A 237 10.80 -0.77 -0.77
CA GLN A 237 12.10 -1.43 -0.62
C GLN A 237 12.07 -2.91 -1.04
N VAL A 238 10.99 -3.63 -0.74
CA VAL A 238 10.82 -5.03 -1.19
C VAL A 238 10.63 -5.09 -2.71
N ALA A 239 9.83 -4.18 -3.29
CA ALA A 239 9.64 -4.05 -4.73
C ALA A 239 10.97 -3.78 -5.45
N TYR A 240 11.79 -2.87 -4.94
CA TYR A 240 13.12 -2.61 -5.49
C TYR A 240 14.00 -3.87 -5.48
N GLY A 241 14.10 -4.56 -4.34
CA GLY A 241 14.84 -5.82 -4.25
C GLY A 241 14.33 -6.91 -5.20
N LEU A 242 13.01 -7.03 -5.34
CA LEU A 242 12.36 -7.93 -6.29
C LEU A 242 12.67 -7.56 -7.75
N ALA A 243 12.66 -6.27 -8.11
CA ALA A 243 13.02 -5.79 -9.45
C ALA A 243 14.48 -6.12 -9.82
N MET A 244 15.34 -6.29 -8.81
CA MET A 244 16.71 -6.79 -8.95
C MET A 244 16.80 -8.33 -9.05
N GLY A 245 15.72 -9.06 -8.83
CA GLY A 245 15.68 -10.52 -8.79
C GLY A 245 16.19 -11.13 -7.49
N TRP A 246 16.16 -10.37 -6.39
CA TRP A 246 16.58 -10.87 -5.08
C TRP A 246 15.49 -11.70 -4.41
N ARG A 247 15.91 -12.72 -3.67
CA ARG A 247 15.01 -13.48 -2.78
C ARG A 247 14.83 -12.74 -1.45
N PRO A 248 13.76 -13.02 -0.68
CA PRO A 248 13.48 -12.36 0.60
C PRO A 248 14.68 -12.32 1.56
N GLU A 249 15.49 -13.39 1.60
CA GLU A 249 16.63 -13.51 2.51
C GLU A 249 17.74 -12.50 2.20
N ARG A 250 17.84 -12.03 0.94
CA ARG A 250 18.76 -10.96 0.53
C ARG A 250 18.14 -9.58 0.73
N ILE A 251 16.83 -9.43 0.56
CA ILE A 251 16.12 -8.16 0.71
C ILE A 251 16.07 -7.75 2.18
N PHE A 252 15.74 -8.69 3.07
CA PHE A 252 15.60 -8.45 4.51
C PHE A 252 16.76 -7.64 5.13
N PRO A 253 18.05 -8.04 4.97
CA PRO A 253 19.15 -7.28 5.54
C PRO A 253 19.39 -5.92 4.90
N THR A 254 18.73 -5.56 3.79
CA THR A 254 18.85 -4.23 3.16
C THR A 254 17.74 -3.28 3.56
N VAL A 255 16.65 -3.75 4.18
CA VAL A 255 15.53 -2.89 4.59
C VAL A 255 15.97 -1.91 5.69
N ARG A 256 15.74 -0.61 5.48
CA ARG A 256 16.11 0.47 6.43
C ARG A 256 15.00 1.50 6.56
N PHE A 257 14.72 1.91 7.80
CA PHE A 257 13.82 3.02 8.08
C PHE A 257 14.61 4.16 8.76
N PRO A 258 14.26 5.43 8.52
CA PRO A 258 14.86 6.56 9.23
C PRO A 258 14.68 6.45 10.74
N ALA A 259 15.63 7.00 11.50
CA ALA A 259 15.66 6.86 12.96
C ALA A 259 14.42 7.44 13.65
N GLU A 260 13.80 8.48 13.09
CA GLU A 260 12.54 9.05 13.59
C GLU A 260 11.38 8.04 13.64
N TYR A 261 11.37 7.05 12.75
CA TYR A 261 10.39 5.95 12.75
C TYR A 261 10.78 4.81 13.69
N SER A 262 12.08 4.67 14.00
CA SER A 262 12.54 3.74 15.04
C SER A 262 12.12 4.15 16.44
N VAL A 263 11.70 5.41 16.66
CA VAL A 263 11.11 5.87 17.93
C VAL A 263 9.61 5.56 18.01
N TRP A 264 8.93 5.46 16.85
CA TRP A 264 7.51 5.14 16.76
C TRP A 264 7.22 3.67 17.06
N ILE A 265 8.13 2.77 16.66
CA ILE A 265 8.13 1.35 17.04
C ILE A 265 9.48 1.01 17.67
N PRO A 266 9.73 1.46 18.92
CA PRO A 266 11.03 1.32 19.55
C PRO A 266 11.36 -0.16 19.79
N TYR A 267 12.55 -0.56 19.34
CA TYR A 267 13.13 -1.91 19.46
C TYR A 267 12.54 -3.00 18.56
N ASP A 268 11.43 -2.75 17.84
CA ASP A 268 10.94 -3.67 16.81
C ASP A 268 11.47 -3.22 15.45
N ARG A 269 12.41 -4.01 14.93
CA ARG A 269 12.85 -3.87 13.53
C ARG A 269 11.87 -4.66 12.68
N THR A 270 11.66 -4.24 11.44
CA THR A 270 10.97 -5.07 10.44
C THR A 270 11.51 -6.48 10.52
N ARG A 271 10.60 -7.45 10.55
CA ARG A 271 10.91 -8.86 10.70
C ARG A 271 11.09 -9.46 9.31
N GLU A 272 11.84 -10.55 9.24
CA GLU A 272 12.01 -11.26 7.97
C GLU A 272 10.67 -11.73 7.40
N GLU A 273 9.72 -12.03 8.28
CA GLU A 273 8.39 -12.53 7.95
C GLU A 273 7.55 -11.45 7.26
N ASP A 274 7.70 -10.18 7.65
CA ASP A 274 7.05 -9.04 7.01
C ASP A 274 7.56 -8.88 5.58
N VAL A 275 8.88 -9.01 5.38
CA VAL A 275 9.50 -8.97 4.04
C VAL A 275 8.99 -10.13 3.19
N LYS A 276 8.93 -11.35 3.74
CA LYS A 276 8.39 -12.52 3.04
C LYS A 276 6.91 -12.37 2.71
N HIS A 277 6.11 -11.76 3.59
CA HIS A 277 4.70 -11.49 3.35
C HIS A 277 4.53 -10.53 2.17
N ILE A 278 5.17 -9.35 2.23
CA ILE A 278 5.13 -8.36 1.14
C ILE A 278 5.70 -8.93 -0.16
N TYR A 279 6.78 -9.72 -0.10
CA TYR A 279 7.35 -10.35 -1.28
C TYR A 279 6.35 -11.30 -1.96
N ARG A 280 5.59 -12.09 -1.19
CA ARG A 280 4.53 -12.95 -1.75
C ARG A 280 3.47 -12.13 -2.48
N GLU A 281 2.96 -11.07 -1.85
CA GLU A 281 1.97 -10.19 -2.47
C GLU A 281 2.45 -9.55 -3.78
N LEU A 282 3.75 -9.25 -3.87
CA LEU A 282 4.38 -8.60 -5.03
C LEU A 282 4.83 -9.58 -6.12
N THR A 283 4.62 -10.89 -5.94
CA THR A 283 5.05 -11.92 -6.89
C THR A 283 3.90 -12.78 -7.39
N VAL A 284 4.09 -13.42 -8.55
CA VAL A 284 3.10 -14.38 -9.07
C VAL A 284 2.91 -15.55 -8.08
N PRO A 285 1.70 -16.07 -7.89
CA PRO A 285 0.48 -15.77 -8.65
C PRO A 285 -0.33 -14.55 -8.16
N ASP A 286 0.04 -13.94 -7.04
CA ASP A 286 -0.75 -12.85 -6.45
C ASP A 286 -0.59 -11.55 -7.26
N ALA A 287 0.63 -11.18 -7.60
CA ALA A 287 0.88 -10.10 -8.56
C ALA A 287 0.59 -10.58 -9.99
N PRO A 288 0.06 -9.71 -10.87
CA PRO A 288 -0.13 -8.27 -10.68
C PRO A 288 -1.52 -7.90 -10.12
N PHE A 289 -2.41 -8.88 -9.91
CA PHE A 289 -3.84 -8.64 -9.66
C PHE A 289 -4.24 -8.77 -8.17
N ASN A 290 -3.28 -8.69 -7.25
CA ASN A 290 -3.47 -8.84 -5.80
C ASN A 290 -4.22 -10.14 -5.40
N GLY A 291 -3.86 -11.26 -6.02
CA GLY A 291 -4.39 -12.59 -5.70
C GLY A 291 -5.81 -12.86 -6.19
N GLN A 292 -6.36 -11.99 -7.05
CA GLN A 292 -7.72 -12.11 -7.58
C GLN A 292 -7.72 -11.86 -9.08
N PRO A 293 -8.33 -12.71 -9.92
CA PRO A 293 -8.55 -12.40 -11.33
C PRO A 293 -9.32 -11.08 -11.48
N LEU A 294 -9.15 -10.42 -12.63
CA LEU A 294 -9.93 -9.22 -12.93
C LEU A 294 -11.42 -9.56 -13.02
N SER A 295 -12.25 -8.72 -12.40
CA SER A 295 -13.70 -8.85 -12.48
C SER A 295 -14.17 -8.68 -13.92
N GLN A 296 -15.02 -9.58 -14.39
CA GLN A 296 -15.63 -9.45 -15.73
C GLN A 296 -16.60 -8.27 -15.81
N ASP A 297 -17.04 -7.73 -14.67
CA ASP A 297 -17.95 -6.58 -14.59
C ASP A 297 -17.24 -5.22 -14.63
N ASP A 298 -15.90 -5.16 -14.54
CA ASP A 298 -15.16 -3.91 -14.68
C ASP A 298 -14.97 -3.56 -16.16
N ALA A 299 -15.82 -2.66 -16.66
CA ALA A 299 -15.78 -2.22 -18.06
C ALA A 299 -14.58 -1.31 -18.38
N ARG A 300 -13.77 -0.90 -17.39
CA ARG A 300 -12.61 -0.03 -17.63
C ARG A 300 -11.47 -0.82 -18.29
N PRO A 301 -10.69 -0.19 -19.19
CA PRO A 301 -9.48 -0.82 -19.67
C PRO A 301 -8.48 -1.04 -18.53
N HIS A 302 -7.84 -2.20 -18.54
CA HIS A 302 -6.79 -2.55 -17.57
C HIS A 302 -5.41 -2.51 -18.23
N ALA A 303 -4.40 -2.11 -17.44
CA ALA A 303 -3.01 -2.09 -17.88
C ALA A 303 -2.12 -2.98 -17.00
N LEU A 304 -1.32 -3.85 -17.62
CA LEU A 304 -0.19 -4.50 -16.95
C LEU A 304 1.02 -3.57 -17.02
N VAL A 305 1.59 -3.18 -15.88
CA VAL A 305 2.66 -2.18 -15.83
C VAL A 305 3.90 -2.78 -15.17
N LEU A 306 4.86 -3.24 -15.99
CA LEU A 306 6.13 -3.80 -15.52
C LEU A 306 7.16 -2.69 -15.40
N ILE A 307 7.58 -2.38 -14.18
CA ILE A 307 8.46 -1.25 -13.92
C ILE A 307 9.62 -1.62 -13.00
N SER A 308 10.56 -0.69 -12.91
CA SER A 308 11.72 -0.69 -12.01
C SER A 308 12.85 -1.63 -12.42
N ASP A 309 14.05 -1.15 -12.15
CA ASP A 309 15.31 -1.87 -12.26
C ASP A 309 16.34 -1.18 -11.35
N ARG A 310 17.62 -1.47 -11.59
CA ARG A 310 18.74 -0.92 -10.82
C ARG A 310 18.78 0.61 -10.80
N TYR A 311 18.41 1.24 -11.90
CA TYR A 311 18.56 2.67 -12.12
C TYR A 311 17.26 3.41 -11.87
N HIS A 312 16.13 2.72 -12.01
CA HIS A 312 14.81 3.30 -11.86
C HIS A 312 14.10 2.71 -10.64
N GLU A 313 14.16 3.45 -9.54
CA GLU A 313 13.45 3.14 -8.30
C GLU A 313 11.91 3.10 -8.52
N PRO A 314 11.16 2.14 -7.94
CA PRO A 314 9.73 1.96 -8.19
C PRO A 314 8.83 3.19 -8.05
N GLU A 315 8.99 3.98 -6.99
CA GLU A 315 7.98 4.91 -6.51
C GLU A 315 7.80 6.11 -7.45
N HIS A 316 8.90 6.69 -7.94
CA HIS A 316 8.78 7.86 -8.82
C HIS A 316 8.13 7.51 -10.17
N ILE A 317 8.36 6.29 -10.69
CA ILE A 317 7.68 5.79 -11.89
C ILE A 317 6.18 5.61 -11.61
N GLU A 318 5.83 4.97 -10.49
CA GLU A 318 4.43 4.78 -10.10
C GLU A 318 3.68 6.11 -9.96
N ILE A 319 4.26 7.08 -9.26
CA ILE A 319 3.65 8.40 -9.05
C ILE A 319 3.31 9.06 -10.39
N ALA A 320 4.26 9.05 -11.33
CA ALA A 320 4.07 9.67 -12.63
C ALA A 320 3.03 8.94 -13.49
N LEU A 321 3.07 7.60 -13.50
CA LEU A 321 2.13 6.80 -14.31
C LEU A 321 0.71 6.77 -13.72
N ARG A 322 0.55 6.79 -12.39
CA ARG A 322 -0.78 6.87 -11.76
C ARG A 322 -1.56 8.11 -12.22
N LYS A 323 -0.90 9.27 -12.32
CA LYS A 323 -1.49 10.51 -12.87
C LYS A 323 -1.99 10.33 -14.31
N VAL A 324 -1.23 9.60 -15.13
CA VAL A 324 -1.62 9.27 -16.52
C VAL A 324 -2.87 8.40 -16.53
N PHE A 325 -2.85 7.29 -15.80
CA PHE A 325 -3.94 6.32 -15.77
C PHE A 325 -5.24 6.87 -15.17
N GLU A 326 -5.14 7.67 -14.11
CA GLU A 326 -6.27 8.39 -13.52
C GLU A 326 -6.92 9.32 -14.55
N ALA A 327 -6.11 10.06 -15.31
CA ALA A 327 -6.60 10.97 -16.35
C ALA A 327 -7.21 10.26 -17.57
N THR A 328 -6.86 8.99 -17.80
CA THR A 328 -7.39 8.18 -18.92
C THR A 328 -8.42 7.13 -18.48
N ALA A 329 -8.80 7.11 -17.20
CA ALA A 329 -9.71 6.12 -16.61
C ALA A 329 -9.30 4.66 -16.85
N VAL A 330 -7.98 4.40 -16.94
CA VAL A 330 -7.41 3.05 -17.07
C VAL A 330 -7.05 2.55 -15.67
N THR A 331 -7.29 1.27 -15.40
CA THR A 331 -6.93 0.66 -14.11
C THR A 331 -5.54 0.02 -14.21
N PRO A 332 -4.50 0.58 -13.55
CA PRO A 332 -3.16 0.02 -13.64
C PRO A 332 -2.89 -1.08 -12.61
N HIS A 333 -2.20 -2.11 -13.07
CA HIS A 333 -1.69 -3.22 -12.27
C HIS A 333 -0.15 -3.22 -12.33
N PHE A 334 0.45 -2.51 -11.38
CA PHE A 334 1.90 -2.41 -11.26
C PHE A 334 2.50 -3.73 -10.79
N THR A 335 3.61 -4.12 -11.40
CA THR A 335 4.39 -5.29 -11.02
C THR A 335 5.88 -5.07 -11.21
N PHE A 336 6.65 -5.75 -10.37
CA PHE A 336 8.12 -5.76 -10.37
C PHE A 336 8.66 -7.16 -10.66
N ASP A 337 7.77 -8.16 -10.59
CA ASP A 337 8.08 -9.54 -10.90
C ASP A 337 7.97 -9.75 -12.41
N THR A 338 9.10 -9.96 -13.06
CA THR A 338 9.15 -10.18 -14.50
C THR A 338 8.35 -11.40 -14.93
N ARG A 339 8.12 -12.38 -14.05
CA ARG A 339 7.29 -13.57 -14.31
C ARG A 339 5.81 -13.24 -14.54
N ALA A 340 5.37 -12.05 -14.09
CA ALA A 340 4.02 -11.57 -14.36
C ALA A 340 3.79 -11.27 -15.85
N LEU A 341 4.86 -11.08 -16.63
CA LEU A 341 4.79 -10.97 -18.08
C LEU A 341 4.60 -12.37 -18.69
N SER A 342 3.35 -12.81 -18.72
CA SER A 342 2.91 -14.10 -19.25
C SER A 342 1.68 -13.93 -20.14
N SER A 343 1.44 -14.89 -21.03
CA SER A 343 0.24 -14.88 -21.89
C SER A 343 -1.07 -14.85 -21.09
N GLY A 344 -1.13 -15.56 -19.97
CA GLY A 344 -2.33 -15.60 -19.11
C GLY A 344 -2.65 -14.26 -18.43
N ASN A 345 -1.62 -13.50 -18.03
CA ASN A 345 -1.82 -12.16 -17.46
C ASN A 345 -2.08 -11.12 -18.55
N LEU A 346 -1.37 -11.19 -19.67
CA LEU A 346 -1.58 -10.29 -20.82
C LEU A 346 -2.97 -10.45 -21.43
N GLY A 347 -3.52 -11.67 -21.46
CA GLY A 347 -4.88 -11.95 -21.94
C GLY A 347 -6.00 -11.34 -21.08
N GLN A 348 -5.69 -10.80 -19.89
CA GLN A 348 -6.65 -10.14 -19.01
C GLN A 348 -6.67 -8.61 -19.16
N VAL A 349 -5.67 -8.02 -19.82
CA VAL A 349 -5.49 -6.57 -19.92
C VAL A 349 -5.59 -6.09 -21.37
N GLN A 350 -5.71 -4.78 -21.57
CA GLN A 350 -5.76 -4.17 -22.91
C GLN A 350 -4.51 -3.36 -23.21
N LEU A 351 -3.73 -3.01 -22.18
CA LEU A 351 -2.52 -2.23 -22.30
C LEU A 351 -1.37 -2.91 -21.55
N LEU A 352 -0.21 -3.00 -22.20
CA LEU A 352 1.07 -3.29 -21.59
C LEU A 352 1.87 -2.00 -21.49
N VAL A 353 2.48 -1.75 -20.34
CA VAL A 353 3.45 -0.68 -20.13
C VAL A 353 4.73 -1.30 -19.56
N ILE A 354 5.88 -1.01 -20.16
CA ILE A 354 7.18 -1.43 -19.62
C ILE A 354 8.07 -0.20 -19.46
N LEU A 355 8.63 -0.02 -18.26
CA LEU A 355 9.75 0.89 -17.95
C LEU A 355 10.73 0.14 -17.05
N LYS A 356 11.54 -0.71 -17.69
CA LYS A 356 12.48 -1.64 -17.08
C LYS A 356 13.48 -2.11 -18.15
N ASP A 357 14.77 -2.11 -17.82
CA ASP A 357 15.79 -2.72 -18.67
C ASP A 357 15.75 -4.26 -18.66
N GLY A 358 16.48 -4.89 -19.57
CA GLY A 358 16.62 -6.34 -19.67
C GLY A 358 17.41 -7.01 -18.53
N MET A 359 17.89 -6.28 -17.51
CA MET A 359 18.80 -6.83 -16.49
C MET A 359 18.09 -7.30 -15.23
N LEU A 360 18.57 -8.44 -14.74
CA LEU A 360 18.31 -8.94 -13.40
C LEU A 360 19.64 -9.17 -12.67
N TRP A 361 19.74 -8.80 -11.40
CA TRP A 361 20.97 -8.87 -10.61
C TRP A 361 20.79 -9.75 -9.36
N PRO A 362 20.45 -11.05 -9.52
CA PRO A 362 20.09 -11.92 -8.39
C PRO A 362 21.22 -12.09 -7.38
N ASP A 363 22.47 -11.98 -7.84
CA ASP A 363 23.67 -12.17 -7.04
C ASP A 363 24.22 -10.86 -6.42
N GLY A 364 23.51 -9.74 -6.59
CA GLY A 364 23.84 -8.41 -6.06
C GLY A 364 24.22 -7.39 -7.13
N ILE A 365 24.25 -6.11 -6.75
CA ILE A 365 24.56 -4.97 -7.65
C ILE A 365 25.98 -4.42 -7.47
N GLU A 366 26.76 -5.02 -6.58
CA GLU A 366 28.12 -4.61 -6.29
C GLU A 366 29.04 -4.81 -7.51
N ARG A 367 30.13 -4.05 -7.55
CA ARG A 367 31.11 -4.11 -8.64
C ARG A 367 31.59 -5.56 -8.85
N GLY A 368 31.51 -6.04 -10.09
CA GLY A 368 31.96 -7.38 -10.49
C GLY A 368 30.86 -8.46 -10.47
N LYS A 369 29.66 -8.16 -9.97
CA LYS A 369 28.49 -9.03 -10.16
C LYS A 369 28.03 -8.99 -11.61
N LYS A 370 27.45 -10.10 -12.08
CA LYS A 370 26.92 -10.23 -13.44
C LYS A 370 25.40 -10.16 -13.40
N TYR A 371 24.83 -9.41 -14.33
CA TYR A 371 23.40 -9.47 -14.57
C TYR A 371 23.04 -10.72 -15.40
N ARG A 372 21.75 -11.03 -15.42
CA ARG A 372 21.13 -12.00 -16.32
C ARG A 372 20.07 -11.28 -17.15
N ILE A 373 19.90 -11.68 -18.41
CA ILE A 373 18.77 -11.21 -19.21
C ILE A 373 17.53 -11.93 -18.69
N TRP A 374 16.51 -11.17 -18.26
CA TRP A 374 15.35 -11.77 -17.59
C TRP A 374 14.28 -12.27 -18.56
N MET A 375 14.15 -11.65 -19.73
CA MET A 375 13.07 -11.97 -20.67
C MET A 375 13.39 -13.28 -21.36
N THR A 376 12.50 -14.27 -21.21
CA THR A 376 12.63 -15.57 -21.87
C THR A 376 11.97 -15.56 -23.24
N PRO A 377 12.28 -16.51 -24.15
CA PRO A 377 11.61 -16.62 -25.44
C PRO A 377 10.08 -16.71 -25.35
N GLU A 378 9.56 -17.37 -24.32
CA GLU A 378 8.12 -17.48 -24.07
C GLU A 378 7.51 -16.13 -23.71
N GLN A 379 8.23 -15.29 -22.96
CA GLN A 379 7.79 -13.95 -22.60
C GLN A 379 7.87 -13.00 -23.79
N GLU A 380 8.93 -13.08 -24.60
CA GLU A 380 9.01 -12.32 -25.85
C GLU A 380 7.83 -12.66 -26.76
N LYS A 381 7.56 -13.97 -26.95
CA LYS A 381 6.40 -14.43 -27.73
C LYS A 381 5.09 -13.92 -27.14
N ALA A 382 4.90 -13.97 -25.82
CA ALA A 382 3.68 -13.49 -25.19
C ALA A 382 3.43 -12.00 -25.43
N VAL A 383 4.48 -11.17 -25.42
CA VAL A 383 4.37 -9.73 -25.74
C VAL A 383 4.02 -9.53 -27.20
N VAL A 384 4.70 -10.21 -28.12
CA VAL A 384 4.43 -10.10 -29.56
C VAL A 384 3.00 -10.53 -29.88
N ASP A 385 2.59 -11.71 -29.41
CA ASP A 385 1.24 -12.22 -29.61
C ASP A 385 0.19 -11.25 -29.04
N PHE A 386 0.42 -10.72 -27.84
CA PHE A 386 -0.49 -9.76 -27.21
C PHE A 386 -0.70 -8.52 -28.08
N VAL A 387 0.38 -7.92 -28.60
CA VAL A 387 0.27 -6.73 -29.44
C VAL A 387 -0.33 -7.07 -30.79
N GLU A 388 0.18 -8.08 -31.50
CA GLU A 388 -0.32 -8.46 -32.83
C GLU A 388 -1.81 -8.84 -32.83
N GLN A 389 -2.35 -9.29 -31.68
CA GLN A 389 -3.76 -9.63 -31.49
C GLN A 389 -4.63 -8.46 -31.00
N GLY A 390 -4.11 -7.22 -30.97
CA GLY A 390 -4.89 -6.02 -30.67
C GLY A 390 -4.59 -5.36 -29.32
N GLY A 391 -3.59 -5.84 -28.58
CA GLY A 391 -3.11 -5.19 -27.37
C GLY A 391 -2.37 -3.88 -27.68
N GLY A 392 -2.52 -2.89 -26.80
CA GLY A 392 -1.71 -1.67 -26.84
C GLY A 392 -0.41 -1.87 -26.07
N PHE A 393 0.73 -1.39 -26.59
CA PHE A 393 2.01 -1.43 -25.89
C PHE A 393 2.66 -0.04 -25.80
N LEU A 394 2.78 0.48 -24.57
CA LEU A 394 3.58 1.66 -24.24
C LEU A 394 4.97 1.23 -23.74
N ASN A 395 5.96 1.31 -24.61
CA ASN A 395 7.36 1.03 -24.30
C ASN A 395 8.06 2.32 -23.86
N LEU A 396 8.59 2.36 -22.63
CA LEU A 396 9.16 3.57 -22.06
C LEU A 396 10.67 3.45 -21.85
N HIS A 397 11.35 4.53 -22.15
CA HIS A 397 12.72 4.84 -21.75
C HIS A 397 13.75 3.75 -22.06
N ASN A 398 14.13 2.92 -21.09
CA ASN A 398 15.17 1.91 -21.18
C ASN A 398 14.65 0.50 -21.52
N SER A 399 13.36 0.35 -21.85
CA SER A 399 12.71 -0.91 -22.18
C SER A 399 13.11 -1.54 -23.52
N MET A 400 14.23 -1.10 -24.08
CA MET A 400 14.93 -1.72 -25.22
C MET A 400 16.36 -2.17 -24.86
N GLY A 401 16.74 -2.07 -23.58
CA GLY A 401 18.07 -2.39 -23.07
C GLY A 401 18.31 -3.89 -22.91
N LEU A 402 19.35 -4.42 -23.57
CA LEU A 402 19.95 -5.73 -23.28
C LEU A 402 19.05 -6.94 -23.58
N TYR A 403 18.25 -6.84 -24.64
CA TYR A 403 17.53 -7.98 -25.26
C TYR A 403 18.32 -8.51 -26.48
N PRO A 404 18.05 -9.74 -26.95
CA PRO A 404 18.68 -10.27 -28.16
C PRO A 404 18.48 -9.31 -29.35
N GLU A 405 19.56 -8.89 -30.01
CA GLU A 405 19.53 -7.84 -31.05
C GLU A 405 18.57 -8.15 -32.20
N ASN A 406 18.44 -9.42 -32.57
CA ASN A 406 17.52 -9.91 -33.60
C ASN A 406 16.34 -10.69 -32.99
N GLY A 407 16.05 -10.43 -31.71
CA GLY A 407 14.96 -11.07 -30.99
C GLY A 407 13.60 -10.48 -31.38
N PRO A 408 12.53 -11.28 -31.33
CA PRO A 408 11.20 -10.82 -31.71
C PRO A 408 10.69 -9.62 -30.88
N TYR A 409 11.13 -9.44 -29.63
CA TYR A 409 10.77 -8.25 -28.86
C TYR A 409 11.34 -6.94 -29.43
N LEU A 410 12.64 -6.90 -29.79
CA LEU A 410 13.23 -5.68 -30.37
C LEU A 410 12.74 -5.44 -31.80
N ASP A 411 12.47 -6.51 -32.55
CA ASP A 411 11.84 -6.42 -33.87
C ASP A 411 10.45 -5.77 -33.78
N LEU A 412 9.65 -6.16 -32.77
CA LEU A 412 8.37 -5.54 -32.46
C LEU A 412 8.52 -4.09 -32.00
N VAL A 413 9.47 -3.75 -31.12
CA VAL A 413 9.60 -2.36 -30.67
C VAL A 413 10.09 -1.44 -31.81
N GLY A 414 10.79 -2.00 -32.81
CA GLY A 414 11.28 -1.27 -33.97
C GLY A 414 12.51 -0.41 -33.65
N GLY A 415 13.22 -0.72 -32.58
CA GLY A 415 14.41 -0.01 -32.13
C GLY A 415 15.15 -0.75 -31.03
N ARG A 416 16.36 -0.27 -30.69
CA ARG A 416 17.18 -0.85 -29.62
C ARG A 416 17.90 0.22 -28.81
N TYR A 417 18.26 -0.12 -27.58
CA TYR A 417 19.12 0.72 -26.76
C TYR A 417 20.60 0.52 -27.11
N ILE A 418 21.33 1.61 -27.34
CA ILE A 418 22.78 1.59 -27.61
C ILE A 418 23.60 2.43 -26.62
N GLY A 419 22.95 3.05 -25.64
CA GLY A 419 23.58 3.99 -24.71
C GLY A 419 22.73 5.24 -24.47
N HIS A 420 23.19 6.04 -23.52
CA HIS A 420 22.63 7.34 -23.16
C HIS A 420 23.74 8.40 -23.05
N GLY A 421 23.37 9.67 -23.18
CA GLY A 421 24.23 10.79 -22.78
C GLY A 421 24.33 10.96 -21.25
N PRO A 422 25.15 11.90 -20.73
CA PRO A 422 25.10 12.24 -19.32
C PRO A 422 23.71 12.77 -18.94
N LEU A 423 23.42 12.77 -17.65
CA LEU A 423 22.24 13.46 -17.12
C LEU A 423 22.41 14.97 -17.34
N GLU A 424 21.63 15.51 -18.27
CA GLU A 424 21.72 16.90 -18.70
C GLU A 424 20.38 17.39 -19.27
N ARG A 425 20.31 18.70 -19.57
CA ARG A 425 19.16 19.25 -20.27
C ARG A 425 19.29 19.02 -21.78
N PHE A 426 18.22 18.56 -22.40
CA PHE A 426 18.08 18.50 -23.86
C PHE A 426 16.68 18.95 -24.29
N ARG A 427 16.56 19.32 -25.57
CA ARG A 427 15.29 19.76 -26.16
C ARG A 427 14.60 18.61 -26.89
N VAL A 428 13.32 18.39 -26.60
CA VAL A 428 12.41 17.51 -27.33
C VAL A 428 11.55 18.36 -28.26
N THR A 429 11.53 17.99 -29.55
CA THR A 429 10.82 18.70 -30.62
C THR A 429 9.76 17.80 -31.23
N VAL A 430 8.57 18.35 -31.47
CA VAL A 430 7.49 17.64 -32.17
C VAL A 430 7.71 17.71 -33.67
N THR A 431 8.08 16.58 -34.29
CA THR A 431 8.40 16.50 -35.73
C THR A 431 7.18 16.21 -36.60
N ASN A 432 6.14 15.58 -36.04
CA ASN A 432 4.89 15.30 -36.75
C ASN A 432 3.67 15.79 -35.97
N ARG A 433 3.31 17.07 -36.15
CA ARG A 433 2.18 17.72 -35.45
C ARG A 433 0.79 17.17 -35.80
N LYS A 434 0.68 16.31 -36.83
CA LYS A 434 -0.60 15.68 -37.22
C LYS A 434 -0.88 14.40 -36.43
N HIS A 435 0.12 13.81 -35.77
CA HIS A 435 -0.08 12.57 -35.03
C HIS A 435 -0.99 12.78 -33.81
N PRO A 436 -2.01 11.94 -33.55
CA PRO A 436 -2.93 12.13 -32.42
C PRO A 436 -2.23 12.23 -31.06
N ILE A 437 -1.16 11.45 -30.87
CA ILE A 437 -0.35 11.41 -29.64
C ILE A 437 0.23 12.78 -29.27
N VAL A 438 0.55 13.64 -30.23
CA VAL A 438 1.16 14.96 -29.94
C VAL A 438 0.14 16.09 -29.84
N ARG A 439 -1.16 15.79 -29.75
CA ARG A 439 -2.21 16.81 -29.66
C ARG A 439 -2.03 17.68 -28.41
N GLY A 440 -1.78 18.98 -28.65
CA GLY A 440 -1.52 19.96 -27.60
C GLY A 440 -0.20 19.75 -26.86
N VAL A 441 0.71 18.95 -27.41
CA VAL A 441 2.10 18.83 -26.95
C VAL A 441 2.92 19.84 -27.74
N GLU A 442 3.61 20.73 -27.03
CA GLU A 442 4.56 21.68 -27.61
C GLU A 442 5.99 21.15 -27.48
N ASP A 443 6.95 21.79 -28.14
CA ASP A 443 8.36 21.52 -27.89
C ASP A 443 8.67 21.83 -26.42
N PHE A 444 9.54 21.03 -25.80
CA PHE A 444 9.92 21.22 -24.40
C PHE A 444 11.38 20.88 -24.16
N SER A 445 11.92 21.37 -23.05
CA SER A 445 13.23 20.96 -22.55
C SER A 445 13.05 20.15 -21.28
N VAL A 446 13.91 19.16 -21.09
CA VAL A 446 13.86 18.27 -19.93
C VAL A 446 15.29 17.94 -19.49
N ALA A 447 15.51 17.84 -18.18
CA ALA A 447 16.74 17.32 -17.61
C ALA A 447 16.61 15.79 -17.41
N ASP A 448 17.31 15.00 -18.21
CA ASP A 448 17.18 13.53 -18.22
C ASP A 448 18.42 12.86 -18.84
N GLU A 449 18.39 11.53 -18.99
CA GLU A 449 19.36 10.80 -19.81
C GLU A 449 18.91 10.71 -21.27
N GLN A 450 19.55 11.47 -22.17
CA GLN A 450 19.19 11.45 -23.59
C GLN A 450 19.56 10.09 -24.22
N HIS A 451 18.56 9.26 -24.53
CA HIS A 451 18.74 8.06 -25.33
C HIS A 451 18.85 8.40 -26.82
N THR A 452 19.73 7.68 -27.53
CA THR A 452 19.91 7.81 -28.99
C THR A 452 19.67 6.47 -29.71
N PRO A 453 18.46 5.90 -29.62
CA PRO A 453 18.21 4.57 -30.16
C PRO A 453 18.22 4.60 -31.69
N PRO A 454 18.92 3.66 -32.37
CA PRO A 454 18.60 3.36 -33.76
C PRO A 454 17.20 2.73 -33.82
N TYR A 455 16.51 2.98 -34.92
CA TYR A 455 15.16 2.50 -35.18
C TYR A 455 15.02 2.05 -36.64
N ASP A 456 14.00 1.24 -36.90
CA ASP A 456 13.66 0.77 -38.24
C ASP A 456 12.77 1.81 -38.95
N GLU A 457 13.36 2.57 -39.88
CA GLU A 457 12.68 3.67 -40.59
C GLU A 457 11.55 3.18 -41.51
N ASP A 458 11.59 1.91 -41.94
CA ASP A 458 10.57 1.31 -42.80
C ASP A 458 9.35 0.84 -41.99
N LYS A 459 9.51 0.62 -40.68
CA LYS A 459 8.44 0.19 -39.77
C LYS A 459 7.79 1.33 -39.01
N VAL A 460 8.57 2.22 -38.39
CA VAL A 460 8.04 3.12 -37.35
C VAL A 460 7.82 4.55 -37.85
N ARG A 461 6.81 5.23 -37.29
CA ARG A 461 6.54 6.65 -37.58
C ARG A 461 7.04 7.52 -36.43
N VAL A 462 8.18 8.17 -36.64
CA VAL A 462 8.75 9.11 -35.66
C VAL A 462 7.88 10.37 -35.56
N PHE A 463 7.55 10.77 -34.32
CA PHE A 463 6.80 12.01 -34.05
C PHE A 463 7.49 12.93 -33.03
N LEU A 464 8.57 12.47 -32.37
CA LEU A 464 9.46 13.29 -31.54
C LEU A 464 10.92 13.06 -31.89
N ARG A 465 11.70 14.13 -31.80
CA ARG A 465 13.18 14.08 -31.77
C ARG A 465 13.73 14.81 -30.56
N SER A 466 14.83 14.32 -30.00
CA SER A 466 15.60 14.99 -28.96
C SER A 466 16.91 15.53 -29.53
N ARG A 467 17.36 16.68 -29.03
CA ARG A 467 18.67 17.26 -29.34
C ARG A 467 19.33 17.79 -28.08
N SER A 468 20.58 17.40 -27.82
CA SER A 468 21.37 17.92 -26.71
C SER A 468 21.57 19.44 -26.84
N ASP A 469 21.76 20.14 -25.72
CA ASP A 469 21.92 21.60 -25.70
C ASP A 469 23.17 22.05 -26.48
N ASP A 470 24.24 21.24 -26.50
CA ASP A 470 25.47 21.47 -27.27
C ASP A 470 25.33 21.09 -28.76
N GLY A 471 24.21 20.49 -29.16
CA GLY A 471 23.93 20.02 -30.51
C GLY A 471 24.73 18.79 -30.96
N SER A 472 25.52 18.16 -30.08
CA SER A 472 26.37 17.02 -30.43
C SER A 472 25.59 15.71 -30.64
N ARG A 473 24.37 15.62 -30.11
CA ARG A 473 23.48 14.45 -30.24
C ARG A 473 22.09 14.85 -30.69
N GLU A 474 21.60 14.19 -31.73
CA GLU A 474 20.20 14.24 -32.16
C GLU A 474 19.70 12.82 -32.41
N ALA A 475 18.49 12.50 -31.94
CA ALA A 475 17.90 11.17 -32.14
C ALA A 475 16.37 11.21 -32.13
N ALA A 476 15.75 10.12 -32.61
CA ALA A 476 14.34 9.88 -32.36
C ALA A 476 14.09 9.76 -30.84
N ALA A 477 13.07 10.45 -30.36
CA ALA A 477 12.67 10.45 -28.94
C ALA A 477 11.27 9.86 -28.73
N GLY A 478 10.56 9.57 -29.81
CA GLY A 478 9.27 8.90 -29.75
C GLY A 478 8.75 8.53 -31.14
N TRP A 479 8.23 7.32 -31.25
CA TRP A 479 7.65 6.77 -32.47
C TRP A 479 6.45 5.88 -32.16
N ALA A 480 5.60 5.67 -33.16
CA ALA A 480 4.47 4.78 -33.08
C ALA A 480 4.24 4.06 -34.40
N TYR A 481 3.62 2.88 -34.32
CA TYR A 481 3.11 2.16 -35.47
C TYR A 481 2.08 1.09 -35.03
N GLU A 482 1.54 0.35 -36.00
CA GLU A 482 0.41 -0.58 -35.83
C GLU A 482 0.84 -2.01 -36.23
N PRO A 483 1.54 -2.75 -35.36
CA PRO A 483 1.89 -4.15 -35.61
C PRO A 483 0.65 -5.06 -35.49
N GLY A 484 0.36 -5.83 -36.55
CA GLY A 484 -0.80 -6.71 -36.60
C GLY A 484 -2.11 -5.93 -36.43
N GLN A 485 -2.89 -6.27 -35.41
CA GLN A 485 -4.12 -5.58 -35.02
C GLN A 485 -3.92 -4.58 -33.86
N GLY A 486 -2.72 -4.54 -33.28
CA GLY A 486 -2.43 -3.70 -32.12
C GLY A 486 -1.73 -2.40 -32.47
N ARG A 487 -1.27 -1.74 -31.41
CA ARG A 487 -0.63 -0.44 -31.48
C ARG A 487 0.58 -0.42 -30.55
N LEU A 488 1.65 0.20 -31.02
CA LEU A 488 2.86 0.38 -30.23
C LEU A 488 3.27 1.84 -30.21
N VAL A 489 3.66 2.32 -29.02
CA VAL A 489 4.29 3.63 -28.83
C VAL A 489 5.58 3.41 -28.04
N HIS A 490 6.69 3.93 -28.55
CA HIS A 490 7.90 4.10 -27.76
C HIS A 490 8.11 5.58 -27.40
N LEU A 491 8.48 5.86 -26.16
CA LEU A 491 8.88 7.19 -25.68
C LEU A 491 10.22 7.08 -24.95
N ALA A 492 11.22 7.85 -25.40
CA ALA A 492 12.59 7.74 -24.89
C ALA A 492 12.86 8.46 -23.55
N PRO A 493 12.25 9.62 -23.22
CA PRO A 493 12.42 10.23 -21.89
C PRO A 493 11.82 9.38 -20.78
N GLY A 494 12.40 9.43 -19.58
CA GLY A 494 11.82 8.78 -18.40
C GLY A 494 12.79 8.30 -17.33
N HIS A 495 14.07 8.72 -17.32
CA HIS A 495 15.01 8.31 -16.27
C HIS A 495 14.69 9.00 -14.92
N THR A 496 14.42 10.30 -14.98
CA THR A 496 14.20 11.15 -13.80
C THR A 496 12.73 11.36 -13.47
N SER A 497 12.43 11.61 -12.19
CA SER A 497 11.11 12.09 -11.75
C SER A 497 10.71 13.39 -12.47
N GLU A 498 11.65 14.33 -12.66
CA GLU A 498 11.38 15.58 -13.38
C GLU A 498 10.91 15.32 -14.82
N ALA A 499 11.58 14.42 -15.55
CA ALA A 499 11.18 14.05 -16.90
C ALA A 499 9.82 13.37 -16.94
N MET A 500 9.62 12.38 -16.07
CA MET A 500 8.37 11.63 -15.96
C MET A 500 7.18 12.53 -15.61
N GLU A 501 7.39 13.55 -14.78
CA GLU A 501 6.34 14.48 -14.33
C GLU A 501 6.23 15.77 -15.17
N HIS A 502 7.11 15.95 -16.15
CA HIS A 502 7.09 17.13 -17.02
C HIS A 502 5.71 17.31 -17.67
N PRO A 503 5.07 18.50 -17.61
CA PRO A 503 3.68 18.67 -18.06
C PRO A 503 3.42 18.25 -19.51
N MET A 504 4.37 18.51 -20.42
CA MET A 504 4.26 18.05 -21.81
C MET A 504 4.41 16.55 -21.95
N PHE A 505 5.26 15.91 -21.14
CA PHE A 505 5.46 14.47 -21.18
C PHE A 505 4.27 13.73 -20.56
N GLN A 506 3.70 14.25 -19.47
CA GLN A 506 2.43 13.79 -18.90
C GLN A 506 1.27 13.91 -19.89
N ARG A 507 1.19 15.00 -20.67
CA ARG A 507 0.20 15.11 -21.75
C ARG A 507 0.45 14.09 -22.86
N LEU A 508 1.70 13.91 -23.27
CA LEU A 508 2.10 12.95 -24.29
C LEU A 508 1.76 11.51 -23.89
N MET A 509 2.09 11.09 -22.66
CA MET A 509 1.77 9.75 -22.14
C MET A 509 0.26 9.52 -22.08
N ARG A 510 -0.53 10.52 -21.65
CA ARG A 510 -2.01 10.43 -21.67
C ARG A 510 -2.54 10.21 -23.08
N ASN A 511 -2.09 11.01 -24.04
CA ASN A 511 -2.50 10.87 -25.43
C ASN A 511 -2.04 9.51 -26.02
N ALA A 512 -0.85 9.03 -25.65
CA ALA A 512 -0.36 7.71 -26.05
C ALA A 512 -1.24 6.59 -25.51
N VAL A 513 -1.58 6.61 -24.22
CA VAL A 513 -2.49 5.63 -23.60
C VAL A 513 -3.85 5.65 -24.28
N THR A 514 -4.42 6.83 -24.55
CA THR A 514 -5.69 6.93 -25.29
C THR A 514 -5.57 6.32 -26.69
N TRP A 515 -4.54 6.69 -27.46
CA TRP A 515 -4.34 6.18 -28.81
C TRP A 515 -4.09 4.66 -28.85
N LEU A 516 -3.39 4.11 -27.86
CA LEU A 516 -3.14 2.68 -27.73
C LEU A 516 -4.40 1.87 -27.44
N LEU A 517 -5.45 2.50 -26.89
CA LEU A 517 -6.71 1.86 -26.52
C LEU A 517 -7.86 2.17 -27.48
N GLU A 518 -7.66 3.07 -28.45
CA GLU A 518 -8.59 3.33 -29.55
C GLU A 518 -8.67 2.10 -30.47
N ARG A 519 -9.89 1.60 -30.66
CA ARG A 519 -10.20 0.49 -31.57
C ARG A 519 -10.90 0.99 -32.82
#